data_AF-A0AAP0X446-F1
#
_entry.id   AF-A0AAP0X446-F1
#
_cell.length_a   1.000
_cell.length_b   1.000
_cell.length_c   1.000
_cell.angle_alpha   90.00
_cell.angle_beta   90.00
_cell.angle_gamma   90.00
#
_symmetry.space_group_name_H-M   'P 1'
#
loop_
_entity.id
_entity.type
_entity.pdbx_description
1 polymer ?
#
loop_
_entity_poly.entity_id
_entity_poly.type
_entity_poly.pdbx_seq_one_letter_code
_entity_poly.pdbx_strand_id
1 'polypeptide(L)'
;MMIFYTHWSCFLQKLYHQFWHAIFIIMVNDILARQTAMIFKCFLLMYYKNSRGRNYRKQGQMLTLVEYLLLLYRALLPAPVWYRFFLNKEYGSLFSSLMTGLYLTFKLTSVVEKVQYFFASIKALSRKEVHYGAYATLEQVVSAAGDLCAICQEKMHAPILLRCKHIFCEDCVSEWFERERTCPLCRALVKPADLRSFGDGSTSLFFQLF
;
A
#
# COMPACT_ATOMS: atom_id res chain seq x y z
N MET A 1 -42.46 -34.60 -11.58
CA MET A 1 -41.37 -34.47 -10.59
C MET A 1 -39.98 -34.60 -11.22
N MET A 2 -39.67 -35.67 -11.97
CA MET A 2 -38.34 -35.88 -12.61
C MET A 2 -37.88 -34.74 -13.54
N ILE A 3 -38.75 -34.15 -14.36
CA ILE A 3 -38.39 -33.07 -15.31
C ILE A 3 -37.91 -31.80 -14.59
N PHE A 4 -38.54 -31.47 -13.46
CA PHE A 4 -38.12 -30.35 -12.61
C PHE A 4 -36.77 -30.62 -11.94
N TYR A 5 -36.53 -31.86 -11.50
CA TYR A 5 -35.23 -32.28 -10.95
C TYR A 5 -34.11 -32.25 -11.99
N THR A 6 -34.35 -32.68 -13.23
CA THR A 6 -33.36 -32.62 -14.32
C THR A 6 -33.07 -31.18 -14.76
N HIS A 7 -34.06 -30.31 -14.77
CA HIS A 7 -33.86 -28.89 -15.11
C HIS A 7 -33.12 -28.14 -13.98
N TRP A 8 -33.46 -28.43 -12.73
CA TRP A 8 -32.80 -27.85 -11.54
C TRP A 8 -31.35 -28.30 -11.39
N SER A 9 -31.05 -29.58 -11.62
CA SER A 9 -29.67 -30.10 -11.60
C SER A 9 -28.81 -29.54 -12.74
N CYS A 10 -29.35 -29.43 -13.95
CA CYS A 10 -28.65 -28.79 -15.08
C CYS A 10 -28.37 -27.30 -14.82
N PHE A 11 -29.32 -26.58 -14.21
CA PHE A 11 -29.15 -25.19 -13.78
C PHE A 11 -28.06 -25.04 -12.71
N LEU A 12 -28.06 -25.87 -11.67
CA LEU A 12 -27.03 -25.87 -10.63
C LEU A 12 -25.63 -26.17 -11.19
N GLN A 13 -25.54 -27.09 -12.16
CA GLN A 13 -24.27 -27.43 -12.78
C GLN A 13 -23.71 -26.31 -13.67
N LYS A 14 -24.58 -25.57 -14.38
CA LYS A 14 -24.18 -24.36 -15.12
C LYS A 14 -23.71 -23.24 -14.17
N LEU A 15 -24.46 -22.97 -13.11
CA LEU A 15 -24.12 -21.99 -12.08
C LEU A 15 -22.75 -22.30 -11.46
N TYR A 16 -22.53 -23.56 -11.08
CA TYR A 16 -21.24 -24.03 -10.54
C TYR A 16 -20.11 -23.77 -11.53
N HIS A 17 -20.27 -24.18 -12.79
CA HIS A 17 -19.26 -23.96 -13.81
C HIS A 17 -18.95 -22.48 -14.02
N GLN A 18 -19.98 -21.63 -14.23
CA GLN A 18 -19.80 -20.18 -14.42
C GLN A 18 -19.14 -19.50 -13.21
N PHE A 19 -19.46 -19.93 -11.99
CA PHE A 19 -18.83 -19.43 -10.77
C PHE A 19 -17.33 -19.76 -10.71
N TRP A 20 -16.95 -21.02 -11.00
CA TRP A 20 -15.54 -21.40 -11.02
C TRP A 20 -14.76 -20.74 -12.15
N HIS A 21 -15.38 -20.52 -13.32
CA HIS A 21 -14.79 -19.72 -14.39
C HIS A 21 -14.53 -18.29 -13.96
N ALA A 22 -15.48 -17.64 -13.27
CA ALA A 22 -15.28 -16.30 -12.72
C ALA A 22 -14.13 -16.26 -11.72
N ILE A 23 -14.08 -17.21 -10.77
CA ILE A 23 -12.98 -17.32 -9.80
C ILE A 23 -11.64 -17.53 -10.49
N PHE A 24 -11.57 -18.43 -11.48
CA PHE A 24 -10.34 -18.70 -12.21
C PHE A 24 -9.82 -17.46 -12.92
N ILE A 25 -10.71 -16.71 -13.61
CA ILE A 25 -10.35 -15.45 -14.27
C ILE A 25 -9.83 -14.43 -13.24
N ILE A 26 -10.50 -14.28 -12.09
CA ILE A 26 -10.06 -13.36 -11.04
C ILE A 26 -8.69 -13.75 -10.50
N MET A 27 -8.48 -15.04 -10.23
CA MET A 27 -7.23 -15.56 -9.70
C MET A 27 -6.06 -15.34 -10.67
N VAL A 28 -6.26 -15.65 -11.96
CA VAL A 28 -5.24 -15.45 -13.00
C VAL A 28 -4.89 -13.97 -13.14
N ASN A 29 -5.90 -13.09 -13.18
CA ASN A 29 -5.66 -11.64 -13.26
C ASN A 29 -4.94 -11.10 -12.01
N ASP A 30 -5.29 -11.55 -10.80
CA ASP A 30 -4.59 -11.19 -9.56
C ASP A 30 -3.12 -11.62 -9.60
N ILE A 31 -2.84 -12.84 -10.06
CA ILE A 31 -1.47 -13.36 -10.19
C ILE A 31 -0.68 -12.52 -11.22
N LEU A 32 -1.24 -12.27 -12.40
CA LEU A 32 -0.58 -11.46 -13.44
C LEU A 32 -0.28 -10.03 -12.96
N ALA A 33 -1.24 -9.41 -12.26
CA ALA A 33 -1.05 -8.08 -11.68
C ALA A 33 0.07 -8.08 -10.63
N ARG A 34 0.15 -9.10 -9.76
CA ARG A 34 1.25 -9.24 -8.79
C ARG A 34 2.60 -9.41 -9.47
N GLN A 35 2.70 -10.23 -10.52
CA GLN A 35 3.99 -10.42 -11.20
C GLN A 35 4.44 -9.14 -11.89
N THR A 36 3.52 -8.44 -12.55
CA THR A 36 3.80 -7.15 -13.19
C THR A 36 4.25 -6.11 -12.15
N ALA A 37 3.60 -6.07 -10.99
CA ALA A 37 3.98 -5.22 -9.87
C ALA A 37 5.38 -5.50 -9.34
N MET A 38 5.73 -6.77 -9.13
CA MET A 38 7.06 -7.16 -8.62
C MET A 38 8.15 -6.77 -9.62
N ILE A 39 7.93 -7.01 -10.92
CA ILE A 39 8.84 -6.58 -11.99
C ILE A 39 9.02 -5.05 -11.96
N PHE A 40 7.92 -4.30 -11.87
CA PHE A 40 7.97 -2.83 -11.82
C PHE A 40 8.69 -2.31 -10.56
N LYS A 41 8.45 -2.90 -9.38
CA LYS A 41 9.18 -2.58 -8.15
C LYS A 41 10.68 -2.84 -8.30
N CYS A 42 11.08 -3.98 -8.89
CA CYS A 42 12.48 -4.29 -9.16
C CYS A 42 13.13 -3.25 -10.08
N PHE A 43 12.46 -2.85 -11.16
CA PHE A 43 12.96 -1.79 -12.05
C PHE A 43 13.11 -0.45 -11.33
N LEU A 44 12.13 -0.06 -10.51
CA LEU A 44 12.24 1.15 -9.68
C LEU A 44 13.43 1.08 -8.72
N LEU A 45 13.62 -0.05 -8.03
CA LEU A 45 14.76 -0.26 -7.14
C LEU A 45 16.10 -0.13 -7.90
N MET A 46 16.21 -0.71 -9.10
CA MET A 46 17.42 -0.57 -9.93
C MET A 46 17.65 0.87 -10.39
N TYR A 47 16.60 1.56 -10.83
CA TYR A 47 16.67 2.96 -11.29
C TYR A 47 17.15 3.89 -10.16
N TYR A 48 16.60 3.75 -8.96
CA TYR A 48 16.99 4.57 -7.81
C TYR A 48 18.34 4.17 -7.23
N LYS A 49 18.72 2.88 -7.23
CA LYS A 49 20.05 2.41 -6.79
C LYS A 49 21.18 3.03 -7.63
N ASN A 50 20.94 3.26 -8.92
CA ASN A 50 21.92 3.90 -9.80
C ASN A 50 22.07 5.42 -9.53
N SER A 51 21.07 6.05 -8.91
CA SER A 51 21.15 7.43 -8.45
C SER A 51 21.84 7.51 -7.08
N ARG A 52 23.18 7.60 -7.11
CA ARG A 52 24.06 7.64 -5.93
C ARG A 52 23.67 8.76 -4.94
N GLY A 53 23.07 8.38 -3.81
CA GLY A 53 23.39 8.98 -2.50
C GLY A 53 22.47 10.03 -1.86
N ARG A 54 21.22 10.28 -2.28
CA ARG A 54 20.36 11.30 -1.60
C ARG A 54 18.85 11.05 -1.56
N ASN A 55 18.36 9.91 -2.04
CA ASN A 55 16.92 9.72 -2.30
C ASN A 55 16.29 8.46 -1.67
N TYR A 56 16.89 7.83 -0.66
CA TYR A 56 16.32 6.65 0.01
C TYR A 56 14.90 6.89 0.54
N ARG A 57 14.62 8.10 1.05
CA ARG A 57 13.29 8.52 1.48
C ARG A 57 12.30 8.61 0.31
N LYS A 58 12.68 9.24 -0.81
CA LYS A 58 11.84 9.32 -2.01
C LYS A 58 11.59 7.95 -2.62
N GLN A 59 12.58 7.06 -2.57
CA GLN A 59 12.47 5.68 -3.01
C GLN A 59 11.42 4.91 -2.18
N GLY A 60 11.48 4.98 -0.84
CA GLY A 60 10.49 4.34 0.04
C GLY A 60 9.07 4.91 -0.14
N GLN A 61 8.94 6.22 -0.33
CA GLN A 61 7.65 6.86 -0.60
C GLN A 61 7.08 6.48 -1.98
N MET A 62 7.93 6.37 -3.01
CA MET A 62 7.53 5.89 -4.35
C MET A 62 7.07 4.43 -4.31
N LEU A 63 7.81 3.56 -3.62
CA LEU A 63 7.40 2.16 -3.42
C LEU A 63 6.04 2.07 -2.70
N THR A 64 5.84 2.92 -1.68
CA THR A 64 4.56 3.00 -0.95
C THR A 64 3.41 3.46 -1.85
N LEU A 65 3.62 4.49 -2.69
CA LEU A 65 2.59 4.95 -3.64
C LEU A 65 2.26 3.86 -4.66
N VAL A 66 3.28 3.18 -5.18
CA VAL A 66 3.12 2.09 -6.14
C VAL A 66 2.31 0.95 -5.52
N GLU A 67 2.59 0.57 -4.27
CA GLU A 67 1.81 -0.44 -3.57
C GLU A 67 0.34 -0.02 -3.40
N TYR A 68 0.06 1.21 -2.96
CA TYR A 68 -1.33 1.67 -2.80
C TYR A 68 -2.08 1.78 -4.13
N LEU A 69 -1.40 2.19 -5.20
CA LEU A 69 -1.96 2.19 -6.55
C LEU A 69 -2.32 0.78 -7.01
N LEU A 70 -1.42 -0.19 -6.75
CA LEU A 70 -1.64 -1.59 -7.07
C LEU A 70 -2.74 -2.22 -6.22
N LEU A 71 -2.85 -1.86 -4.94
CA LEU A 71 -3.95 -2.30 -4.07
C LEU A 71 -5.31 -1.77 -4.55
N LEU A 72 -5.34 -0.55 -5.08
CA LEU A 72 -6.54 0.01 -5.70
C LEU A 72 -6.87 -0.71 -7.02
N TYR A 73 -5.86 -0.94 -7.87
CA TYR A 73 -6.03 -1.65 -9.13
C TYR A 73 -6.53 -3.09 -8.90
N ARG A 74 -5.89 -3.84 -7.99
CA ARG A 74 -6.30 -5.21 -7.63
C ARG A 74 -7.69 -5.27 -7.00
N ALA A 75 -8.12 -4.22 -6.28
CA ALA A 75 -9.48 -4.12 -5.78
C ALA A 75 -10.49 -3.95 -6.93
N LEU A 76 -10.12 -3.33 -8.05
CA LEU A 76 -11.01 -3.10 -9.19
C LEU A 76 -11.13 -4.32 -10.14
N LEU A 77 -10.10 -5.19 -10.21
CA LEU A 77 -10.07 -6.35 -11.13
C LEU A 77 -11.24 -7.34 -10.98
N PRO A 78 -11.69 -7.72 -9.77
CA PRO A 78 -12.84 -8.64 -9.62
C PRO A 78 -14.18 -8.01 -9.98
N ALA A 79 -14.30 -6.68 -9.90
CA ALA A 79 -15.57 -5.96 -10.06
C ALA A 79 -16.28 -6.23 -11.40
N PRO A 80 -15.63 -6.11 -12.58
CA PRO A 80 -16.31 -6.37 -13.85
C PRO A 80 -16.69 -7.85 -14.03
N VAL A 81 -15.94 -8.78 -13.45
CA VAL A 81 -16.21 -10.21 -13.54
C VAL A 81 -17.44 -10.57 -12.71
N TRP A 82 -17.48 -10.13 -11.45
CA TRP A 82 -18.63 -10.33 -10.56
C TRP A 82 -19.88 -9.60 -11.03
N TYR A 83 -19.73 -8.37 -11.55
CA TYR A 83 -20.86 -7.62 -12.10
C TYR A 83 -21.53 -8.36 -13.26
N ARG A 84 -20.73 -8.94 -14.18
CA ARG A 84 -21.26 -9.78 -15.26
C ARG A 84 -21.92 -11.06 -14.75
N PHE A 85 -21.35 -11.68 -13.72
CA PHE A 85 -21.92 -12.88 -13.10
C PHE A 85 -23.28 -12.60 -12.45
N PHE A 86 -23.39 -11.55 -11.62
CA PHE A 86 -24.62 -11.24 -10.89
C PHE A 86 -25.73 -10.64 -11.77
N LEU A 87 -25.38 -9.93 -12.85
CA LEU A 87 -26.36 -9.41 -13.80
C LEU A 87 -26.93 -10.46 -14.77
N ASN A 88 -26.47 -11.70 -14.72
CA ASN A 88 -27.01 -12.73 -15.59
C ASN A 88 -28.49 -12.99 -15.24
N LYS A 89 -29.38 -12.67 -16.19
CA LYS A 89 -30.84 -12.75 -16.04
C LYS A 89 -31.35 -14.19 -15.88
N GLU A 90 -30.52 -15.19 -16.16
CA GLU A 90 -30.84 -16.61 -15.98
C GLU A 90 -31.14 -16.98 -14.51
N TYR A 91 -30.69 -16.19 -13.54
CA TYR A 91 -30.89 -16.45 -12.11
C TYR A 91 -32.18 -15.85 -11.52
N GLY A 92 -33.00 -15.20 -12.35
CA GLY A 92 -34.20 -14.48 -11.92
C GLY A 92 -33.92 -13.01 -11.56
N SER A 93 -34.84 -12.12 -11.92
CA SER A 93 -34.64 -10.67 -11.85
C SER A 93 -34.42 -10.15 -10.41
N LEU A 94 -35.19 -10.67 -9.45
CA LEU A 94 -35.12 -10.24 -8.04
C LEU A 94 -33.80 -10.65 -7.37
N PHE A 95 -33.36 -11.89 -7.57
CA PHE A 95 -32.11 -12.39 -7.01
C PHE A 95 -30.91 -11.67 -7.62
N SER A 96 -30.92 -11.46 -8.94
CA SER A 96 -29.90 -10.70 -9.66
C SER A 96 -29.79 -9.25 -9.16
N SER A 97 -30.91 -8.54 -9.00
CA SER A 97 -30.89 -7.16 -8.50
C SER A 97 -30.40 -7.05 -7.06
N LEU A 98 -30.82 -7.97 -6.19
CA LEU A 98 -30.44 -7.95 -4.77
C LEU A 98 -28.95 -8.24 -4.59
N MET A 99 -28.44 -9.31 -5.22
CA MET A 99 -27.03 -9.70 -5.12
C MET A 99 -26.11 -8.66 -5.74
N THR A 100 -26.48 -8.09 -6.90
CA THR A 100 -25.72 -7.01 -7.54
C THR A 100 -25.67 -5.77 -6.64
N GLY A 101 -26.81 -5.37 -6.06
CA GLY A 101 -26.89 -4.23 -5.15
C GLY A 101 -26.00 -4.41 -3.91
N LEU A 102 -26.08 -5.57 -3.26
CA LEU A 102 -25.25 -5.90 -2.09
C LEU A 102 -23.76 -5.95 -2.44
N TYR A 103 -23.41 -6.55 -3.58
CA TYR A 103 -22.02 -6.59 -4.05
C TYR A 103 -21.47 -5.18 -4.28
N LEU A 104 -22.22 -4.33 -4.99
CA LEU A 104 -21.80 -2.97 -5.30
C LEU A 104 -21.62 -2.10 -4.04
N THR A 105 -22.48 -2.24 -3.03
CA THR A 105 -22.35 -1.47 -1.78
C THR A 105 -21.09 -1.87 -1.02
N PHE A 106 -20.84 -3.17 -0.81
CA PHE A 106 -19.60 -3.65 -0.20
C PHE A 106 -18.37 -3.29 -1.04
N LYS A 107 -18.49 -3.32 -2.36
CA LYS A 107 -17.38 -2.96 -3.24
C LYS A 107 -17.05 -1.48 -3.17
N LEU A 108 -18.07 -0.63 -3.13
CA LEU A 108 -17.91 0.82 -3.03
C LEU A 108 -17.23 1.20 -1.72
N THR A 109 -17.66 0.64 -0.59
CA THR A 109 -17.00 0.91 0.72
C THR A 109 -15.55 0.46 0.70
N SER A 110 -15.26 -0.73 0.18
CA SER A 110 -13.89 -1.25 0.05
C SER A 110 -13.01 -0.36 -0.85
N VAL A 111 -13.53 0.11 -1.99
CA VAL A 111 -12.79 1.01 -2.90
C VAL A 111 -12.54 2.36 -2.23
N VAL A 112 -13.52 2.93 -1.53
CA VAL A 112 -13.37 4.22 -0.83
C VAL A 112 -12.23 4.16 0.19
N GLU A 113 -12.14 3.09 0.98
CA GLU A 113 -11.02 2.89 1.92
C GLU A 113 -9.66 2.88 1.20
N LYS A 114 -9.54 2.14 0.09
CA LYS A 114 -8.29 2.10 -0.70
C LYS A 114 -7.93 3.45 -1.31
N VAL A 115 -8.92 4.18 -1.80
CA VAL A 115 -8.75 5.53 -2.35
C VAL A 115 -8.25 6.48 -1.25
N GLN A 116 -8.81 6.43 -0.04
CA GLN A 116 -8.34 7.23 1.09
C GLN A 116 -6.87 6.95 1.42
N TYR A 117 -6.45 5.68 1.45
CA TYR A 117 -5.05 5.32 1.66
C TYR A 117 -4.13 5.81 0.53
N PHE A 118 -4.59 5.72 -0.72
CA PHE A 118 -3.84 6.23 -1.87
C PHE A 118 -3.64 7.75 -1.78
N PHE A 119 -4.70 8.52 -1.51
CA PHE A 119 -4.57 9.96 -1.30
C PHE A 119 -3.72 10.32 -0.08
N ALA A 120 -3.78 9.53 1.00
CA ALA A 120 -2.88 9.71 2.15
C ALA A 120 -1.41 9.52 1.76
N SER A 121 -1.11 8.52 0.91
CA SER A 121 0.25 8.28 0.39
C SER A 121 0.74 9.39 -0.54
N ILE A 122 -0.12 9.94 -1.40
CA ILE A 122 0.19 11.12 -2.22
C ILE A 122 0.46 12.34 -1.35
N LYS A 123 -0.37 12.58 -0.34
CA LYS A 123 -0.15 13.68 0.62
C LYS A 123 1.17 13.49 1.39
N ALA A 124 1.58 12.25 1.66
CA ALA A 124 2.87 11.96 2.29
C ALA A 124 4.07 12.25 1.38
N LEU A 125 3.93 12.10 0.06
CA LEU A 125 4.93 12.57 -0.92
C LEU A 125 4.99 14.10 -1.00
N SER A 126 3.84 14.76 -0.89
CA SER A 126 3.76 16.23 -0.94
C SER A 126 4.24 16.91 0.35
N ARG A 127 4.11 16.26 1.50
CA ARG A 127 4.56 16.81 2.78
C ARG A 127 6.08 16.67 2.89
N LYS A 128 6.77 17.77 2.59
CA LYS A 128 8.12 18.06 3.09
C LYS A 128 8.19 18.22 4.62
N GLU A 129 7.09 18.08 5.35
CA GLU A 129 7.00 18.38 6.78
C GLU A 129 7.65 17.30 7.65
N VAL A 130 8.76 17.69 8.26
CA VAL A 130 9.54 16.97 9.25
C VAL A 130 8.76 16.95 10.57
N HIS A 131 7.78 16.07 10.74
CA HIS A 131 6.98 15.99 11.98
C HIS A 131 7.74 15.46 13.22
N TYR A 132 8.99 15.02 13.04
CA TYR A 132 9.84 14.45 14.09
C TYR A 132 10.72 15.47 14.83
N GLY A 133 10.87 16.70 14.30
CA GLY A 133 11.78 17.69 14.87
C GLY A 133 11.80 19.02 14.11
N ALA A 134 12.71 19.91 14.48
CA ALA A 134 12.99 21.15 13.75
C ALA A 134 14.40 21.09 13.15
N TYR A 135 14.66 21.82 12.07
CA TYR A 135 16.02 21.99 11.57
C TYR A 135 16.87 22.67 12.66
N ALA A 136 18.00 22.05 13.01
CA ALA A 136 18.91 22.59 14.01
C ALA A 136 19.68 23.77 13.41
N THR A 137 19.83 24.85 14.19
CA THR A 137 20.73 25.94 13.81
C THR A 137 22.18 25.48 13.94
N LEU A 138 23.08 26.10 13.18
CA LEU A 138 24.50 25.73 13.16
C LEU A 138 25.14 25.83 14.57
N GLU A 139 24.67 26.76 15.39
CA GLU A 139 25.07 26.94 16.80
C GLU A 139 24.65 25.75 17.69
N GLN A 140 23.48 25.15 17.43
CA GLN A 140 22.99 23.97 18.16
C GLN A 140 23.75 22.70 17.80
N VAL A 141 24.24 22.59 16.56
CA VAL A 141 25.06 21.44 16.11
C VAL A 141 26.42 21.45 16.80
N VAL A 142 27.06 22.62 16.87
CA VAL A 142 28.37 22.78 17.51
C VAL A 142 28.29 22.52 19.03
N SER A 143 27.18 22.87 19.67
CA SER A 143 26.98 22.69 21.12
C SER A 143 26.53 21.27 21.53
N ALA A 144 26.09 20.42 20.59
CA ALA A 144 25.52 19.09 20.87
C ALA A 144 26.53 17.92 20.82
N ALA A 145 27.79 18.14 21.21
CA ALA A 145 28.84 17.11 21.30
C ALA A 145 29.37 16.55 19.96
N GLY A 146 29.53 17.42 18.96
CA GLY A 146 30.35 17.17 17.77
C GLY A 146 29.60 17.28 16.45
N ASP A 147 30.26 17.77 15.41
CA ASP A 147 29.71 17.97 14.05
C ASP A 147 29.36 16.67 13.31
N LEU A 148 29.46 15.51 13.97
CA LEU A 148 29.30 14.18 13.38
C LEU A 148 27.96 13.56 13.75
N CYS A 149 27.25 13.01 12.77
CA CYS A 149 26.01 12.29 13.01
C CYS A 149 26.27 10.93 13.65
N ALA A 150 25.60 10.59 14.76
CA ALA A 150 25.76 9.30 15.42
C ALA A 150 25.31 8.06 14.59
N ILE A 151 24.59 8.27 13.47
CA ILE A 151 24.13 7.20 12.58
C ILE A 151 25.15 6.94 11.46
N CYS A 152 25.52 7.96 10.67
CA CYS A 152 26.48 7.79 9.57
C CYS A 152 27.93 8.04 9.95
N GLN A 153 28.19 8.60 11.14
CA GLN A 153 29.53 9.00 11.63
C GLN A 153 30.26 10.02 10.75
N GLU A 154 29.54 10.65 9.81
CA GLU A 154 30.03 11.71 8.94
C GLU A 154 29.52 13.08 9.41
N LYS A 155 30.05 14.16 8.80
CA LYS A 155 29.62 15.53 9.08
C LYS A 155 28.12 15.70 8.79
N MET A 156 27.40 16.31 9.73
CA MET A 156 25.95 16.45 9.62
C MET A 156 25.54 17.27 8.40
N HIS A 157 24.67 16.70 7.57
CA HIS A 157 24.04 17.38 6.43
C HIS A 157 22.54 17.51 6.71
N ALA A 158 21.99 18.73 6.65
CA ALA A 158 20.62 19.05 7.05
C ALA A 158 20.27 18.50 8.45
N PRO A 159 20.90 19.00 9.52
CA PRO A 159 20.72 18.50 10.88
C PRO A 159 19.30 18.75 11.38
N ILE A 160 18.66 17.72 11.94
CA ILE A 160 17.34 17.80 12.57
C ILE A 160 17.47 17.56 14.07
N LEU A 161 16.96 18.50 14.85
CA LEU A 161 16.78 18.40 16.30
C LEU A 161 15.46 17.70 16.60
N LEU A 162 15.54 16.48 17.15
CA LEU A 162 14.38 15.74 17.63
C LEU A 162 13.79 16.39 18.90
N ARG A 163 12.53 16.09 19.20
CA ARG A 163 11.86 16.55 20.45
C ARG A 163 12.58 16.13 21.74
N CYS A 164 13.32 15.01 21.68
CA CYS A 164 14.18 14.53 22.77
C CYS A 164 15.55 15.22 22.83
N LYS A 165 15.76 16.29 22.05
CA LYS A 165 16.97 17.11 21.95
C LYS A 165 18.21 16.44 21.34
N HIS A 166 18.07 15.30 20.67
CA HIS A 166 19.16 14.68 19.91
C HIS A 166 19.16 15.15 18.45
N ILE A 167 20.36 15.32 17.87
CA ILE A 167 20.57 15.84 16.51
C ILE A 167 21.13 14.75 15.60
N PHE A 168 20.55 14.62 14.41
CA PHE A 168 20.99 13.68 13.36
C PHE A 168 20.82 14.31 11.98
N CYS A 169 21.45 13.74 10.94
CA CYS A 169 21.10 14.08 9.56
C CYS A 169 19.63 13.75 9.29
N GLU A 170 18.93 14.61 8.55
CA GLU A 170 17.54 14.41 8.15
C GLU A 170 17.32 13.02 7.51
N ASP A 171 18.19 12.64 6.59
CA ASP A 171 18.10 11.37 5.86
C ASP A 171 18.33 10.16 6.78
N CYS A 172 19.35 10.23 7.65
CA CYS A 172 19.71 9.15 8.56
C CYS A 172 18.59 8.86 9.57
N VAL A 173 18.03 9.90 10.18
CA VAL A 173 16.97 9.74 11.18
C VAL A 173 15.64 9.36 10.55
N SER A 174 15.39 9.81 9.31
CA SER A 174 14.22 9.38 8.53
C SER A 174 14.28 7.88 8.23
N GLU A 175 15.43 7.36 7.79
CA GLU A 175 15.60 5.93 7.52
C GLU A 175 15.45 5.08 8.79
N TRP A 176 16.01 5.55 9.91
CA TRP A 176 15.82 4.89 11.20
C TRP A 176 14.34 4.77 11.56
N PHE A 177 13.57 5.85 11.38
CA PHE A 177 12.13 5.88 11.68
C PHE A 177 11.23 5.04 10.77
N GLU A 178 11.76 4.52 9.66
CA GLU A 178 11.05 3.49 8.87
C GLU A 178 11.10 2.11 9.54
N ARG A 179 12.14 1.83 10.34
CA ARG A 179 12.31 0.54 11.04
C ARG A 179 11.88 0.60 12.50
N GLU A 180 12.23 1.66 13.18
CA GLU A 180 12.11 1.80 14.64
C GLU A 180 11.51 3.17 14.98
N ARG A 181 10.51 3.27 15.87
CA ARG A 181 9.81 4.55 16.14
C ARG A 181 10.45 5.39 17.26
N THR A 182 11.60 4.97 17.74
CA THR A 182 12.27 5.52 18.90
C THR A 182 13.58 6.21 18.53
N CYS A 183 14.00 7.19 19.32
CA CYS A 183 15.29 7.87 19.13
C CYS A 183 16.47 6.87 19.23
N PRO A 184 17.45 6.88 18.30
CA PRO A 184 18.61 5.98 18.35
C PRO A 184 19.43 6.07 19.63
N LEU A 185 19.47 7.26 20.26
CA LEU A 185 20.30 7.52 21.45
C LEU A 185 19.54 7.26 22.76
N CYS A 186 18.32 7.79 22.89
CA CYS A 186 17.58 7.73 24.16
C CYS A 186 16.33 6.85 24.15
N ARG A 187 15.99 6.23 23.01
CA ARG A 187 14.80 5.39 22.82
C ARG A 187 13.45 6.07 23.11
N ALA A 188 13.42 7.39 23.25
CA ALA A 188 12.18 8.14 23.38
C ALA A 188 11.33 7.98 22.11
N LEU A 189 10.01 7.77 22.25
CA LEU A 189 9.08 7.63 21.14
C LEU A 189 8.90 8.97 20.40
N VAL A 190 9.13 8.99 19.09
CA VAL A 190 9.10 10.23 18.28
C VAL A 190 7.91 10.26 17.30
N LYS A 191 7.44 9.10 16.82
CA LYS A 191 6.38 8.99 15.80
C LYS A 191 5.16 8.26 16.37
N PRO A 192 3.95 8.86 16.40
CA PRO A 192 2.71 8.13 16.68
C PRO A 192 2.41 7.14 15.54
N ALA A 193 1.58 6.13 15.82
CA ALA A 193 1.31 4.99 14.93
C ALA A 193 0.41 5.36 13.73
N ASP A 194 0.83 6.31 12.90
CA ASP A 194 0.08 6.69 11.71
C ASP A 194 0.69 6.06 10.45
N LEU A 195 -0.16 5.28 9.76
CA LEU A 195 0.04 4.59 8.48
C LEU A 195 1.19 3.57 8.45
N ARG A 196 0.87 2.34 8.00
CA ARG A 196 1.86 1.30 7.71
C ARG A 196 2.63 1.73 6.46
N SER A 197 3.91 2.06 6.60
CA SER A 197 4.76 2.37 5.45
C SER A 197 5.16 1.07 4.75
N PHE A 198 5.06 1.04 3.42
CA PHE A 198 5.54 -0.05 2.57
C PHE A 198 6.92 0.29 1.97
N GLY A 199 7.70 1.11 2.71
CA GLY A 199 9.02 1.55 2.28
C GLY A 199 10.04 0.42 2.17
N ASP A 200 9.74 -0.72 2.78
CA ASP A 200 10.53 -1.98 2.73
C ASP A 200 10.30 -2.79 1.44
N GLY A 201 9.32 -2.41 0.61
CA GLY A 201 8.96 -3.14 -0.61
C GLY A 201 8.05 -4.34 -0.38
N SER A 202 7.53 -4.54 0.84
CA SER A 202 6.55 -5.59 1.11
C SER A 202 5.29 -5.40 0.28
N THR A 203 4.68 -6.51 -0.15
CA THR A 203 3.42 -6.52 -0.91
C THR A 203 2.37 -7.22 -0.06
N SER A 204 1.14 -6.69 -0.02
CA SER A 204 0.04 -7.37 0.69
C SER A 204 -0.24 -8.75 0.06
N LEU A 205 -0.10 -9.82 0.86
CA LEU A 205 -0.30 -11.20 0.42
C LEU A 205 -1.79 -11.57 0.25
N PHE A 206 -2.71 -10.77 0.80
CA PHE A 206 -4.14 -11.07 0.80
C PHE A 206 -4.70 -11.15 -0.63
N PHE A 207 -5.43 -12.22 -0.91
CA PHE A 207 -6.16 -12.37 -2.17
C PHE A 207 -7.42 -11.52 -2.15
N GLN A 208 -7.60 -10.67 -3.16
CA GLN A 208 -8.80 -9.87 -3.35
C GLN A 208 -9.73 -10.61 -4.30
N LEU A 209 -10.43 -11.61 -3.77
CA LEU A 209 -11.36 -12.46 -4.55
C LEU A 209 -12.72 -11.79 -4.80
N PHE A 210 -13.10 -10.81 -3.97
CA PHE A 210 -14.39 -10.14 -4.01
C PHE A 210 -14.25 -8.63 -4.23
#